data_AF-A0A0T6XHR9-F1
#
_entry.id   AF-A0A0T6XHR9-F1
#
_cell.length_a   1.000
_cell.length_b   1.000
_cell.length_c   1.000
_cell.angle_alpha   90.00
_cell.angle_beta   90.00
_cell.angle_gamma   90.00
#
_symmetry.space_group_name_H-M   'P 1'
#
loop_
_entity.id
_entity.type
_entity.pdbx_description
1 polymer ?
#
loop_
_entity_poly.entity_id
_entity_poly.type
_entity_poly.pdbx_seq_one_letter_code
_entity_poly.pdbx_strand_id
1 'polypeptide(L)' 'MEFRATVENVFNENYWASSACGFLSAGAPRTFMLSASVDF' A
#
# COMPACT_ATOMS: atom_id res chain seq x y z
N MET A 1 18.55 -9.12 -13.92
CA MET A 1 18.42 -8.45 -12.61
C MET A 1 17.54 -7.22 -12.76
N GLU A 2 16.52 -7.09 -11.91
CA GLU A 2 15.56 -5.98 -11.90
C GLU A 2 15.33 -5.48 -10.47
N PHE A 3 15.18 -4.16 -10.30
CA PHE A 3 14.77 -3.53 -9.05
C PHE A 3 13.50 -2.71 -9.27
N ARG A 4 12.58 -2.75 -8.30
CA ARG A 4 11.32 -2.02 -8.36
C ARG A 4 10.99 -1.40 -7.01
N ALA A 5 10.65 -0.12 -7.04
CA ALA A 5 10.13 0.62 -5.90
C ALA A 5 8.69 1.06 -6.19
N THR A 6 7.79 0.85 -5.23
CA THR A 6 6.38 1.24 -5.30
C THR A 6 6.01 2.00 -4.02
N VAL A 7 5.20 3.04 -4.16
CA VAL A 7 4.64 3.79 -3.04
C VAL A 7 3.13 3.75 -3.14
N GLU A 8 2.48 3.22 -2.10
CA GLU A 8 1.03 3.25 -1.96
C GLU A 8 0.61 4.40 -1.05
N ASN A 9 -0.57 4.97 -1.32
CA ASN A 9 -1.08 6.17 -0.65
C ASN A 9 -0.05 7.33 -0.66
N VAL A 10 0.28 7.79 -1.88
CA VAL A 10 1.35 8.78 -2.15
C VAL A 10 1.10 10.15 -1.52
N PHE A 11 -0.12 10.45 -1.09
CA PHE A 11 -0.43 11.69 -0.36
C PHE A 11 -0.63 11.48 1.14
N ASN A 12 -0.51 10.23 1.63
CA ASN A 12 -0.77 9.85 3.01
C ASN A 12 -2.16 10.32 3.49
N GLU A 13 -3.16 10.13 2.63
CA GLU A 13 -4.53 10.46 2.95
C GLU A 13 -5.06 9.49 4.01
N ASN A 14 -5.78 10.03 4.98
CA ASN A 14 -6.54 9.24 5.94
C ASN A 14 -7.96 9.06 5.41
N TYR A 15 -8.36 7.83 5.15
CA TYR A 15 -9.66 7.49 4.57
C TYR A 15 -10.21 6.18 5.14
N TRP A 16 -11.49 5.91 4.90
CA TRP A 16 -12.14 4.64 5.24
C TRP A 16 -12.09 3.70 4.03
N ALA A 17 -11.47 2.52 4.18
CA ALA A 17 -11.34 1.53 3.11
C ALA A 17 -12.64 0.78 2.81
N SER A 18 -13.47 0.56 3.83
CA SER A 18 -14.76 -0.10 3.68
C SER A 18 -15.69 0.21 4.84
N SER A 19 -16.98 -0.10 4.64
CA SER A 19 -18.00 -0.04 5.67
C SER A 19 -18.75 -1.37 5.69
N ALA A 20 -18.79 -2.04 6.84
CA ALA A 20 -19.47 -3.33 6.99
C ALA A 20 -19.95 -3.52 8.42
N CYS A 21 -21.16 -4.09 8.59
CA CYS A 21 -21.76 -4.43 9.88
C CYS A 21 -21.71 -3.31 10.95
N GLY A 22 -21.86 -2.05 10.54
CA GLY A 22 -21.80 -0.90 11.46
C GLY A 22 -20.39 -0.44 11.84
N PHE A 23 -19.36 -0.99 11.23
CA PHE A 23 -17.96 -0.60 11.43
C PHE A 23 -17.35 -0.03 10.16
N LEU A 24 -16.34 0.81 10.36
CA LEU A 24 -15.50 1.35 9.30
C LEU A 24 -14.11 0.73 9.42
N SER A 25 -13.58 0.23 8.31
CA SER A 25 -12.20 -0.24 8.25
C SER A 25 -11.30 0.91 7.83
N ALA A 26 -10.24 1.17 8.58
CA ALA A 26 -9.27 2.18 8.21
C ALA A 26 -8.54 1.82 6.90
N GLY A 27 -8.27 2.82 6.08
CA GLY A 27 -7.37 2.73 4.93
C GLY A 27 -5.94 2.46 5.35
N ALA A 28 -5.16 1.85 4.44
CA ALA A 28 -3.75 1.62 4.69
C ALA A 28 -2.99 2.98 4.72
N PRO A 29 -2.06 3.17 5.68
CA PRO A 29 -1.20 4.35 5.68
C PRO A 29 -0.24 4.32 4.48
N ARG A 30 0.46 5.44 4.24
CA ARG A 30 1.54 5.48 3.23
C ARG A 30 2.52 4.33 3.45
N THR A 31 2.68 3.52 2.41
CA THR A 31 3.50 2.31 2.46
C THR A 31 4.52 2.33 1.33
N PHE A 32 5.77 2.02 1.65
CA PHE A 32 6.87 1.93 0.71
C PHE A 32 7.25 0.47 0.51
N MET A 33 7.33 0.03 -0.74
CA MET A 33 7.69 -1.33 -1.10
C MET A 33 8.89 -1.32 -2.04
N LEU A 34 9.81 -2.24 -1.79
CA LEU A 34 11.01 -2.44 -2.60
C LEU A 34 11.16 -3.94 -2.88
N SER A 35 11.39 -4.29 -4.15
CA SER A 35 11.64 -5.66 -4.57
C SER A 35 12.82 -5.72 -5.54
N ALA A 36 13.51 -6.85 -5.53
CA ALA A 36 14.57 -7.18 -6.48
C ALA A 36 14.35 -8.58 -7.06
N SER A 37 14.60 -8.76 -8.36
CA SER A 37 14.54 -10.06 -9.03
C SER A 37 15.88 -10.37 -9.72
N VAL A 38 16.30 -11.63 -9.62
CA VAL A 38 17.52 -12.16 -10.25
C VAL A 38 17.16 -13.46 -10.94
N ASP A 39 17.30 -13.49 -12.27
CA ASP A 39 17.21 -14.71 -13.07
C ASP A 39 18.59 -15.37 -13.16
N PHE A 40 18.64 -16.70 -13.04
CA PHE A 40 19.85 -17.52 -13.02
C PHE A 40 20.05 -18.28 -14.33
#